data_AF-A0A950YFP8-F1
#
_entry.id   AF-A0A950YFP8-F1
#
_cell.length_a   1.000
_cell.length_b   1.000
_cell.length_c   1.000
_cell.angle_alpha   90.00
_cell.angle_beta   90.00
_cell.angle_gamma   90.00
#
_symmetry.space_group_name_H-M   'P 1'
#
loop_
_entity.id
_entity.type
_entity.pdbx_description
1 polymer ?
#
loop_
_entity_poly.entity_id
_entity_poly.type
_entity_poly.pdbx_seq_one_letter_code
_entity_poly.pdbx_strand_id
1 'polypeptide(L)'
;LVMLSHHLLTGGKENGHALIVSGFVLWCTNVLLFGLWYYEVDRGGPVARARDDADFPDFLFVQMDKRQFAPEDWRPQLVDYLYLSFTNATAFSPTDTMPLTPIAKWLMSGQALASLVTVGLVVARAVNILS
;
A
#
# COMPACT_ATOMS: atom_id res chain seq x y z
N LEU A 1 -5.16 15.72 -3.84
CA LEU A 1 -6.55 15.24 -3.64
C LEU A 1 -7.59 16.27 -4.08
N VAL A 2 -7.62 17.48 -3.51
CA VAL A 2 -8.61 18.53 -3.88
C VAL A 2 -8.58 18.91 -5.37
N MET A 3 -7.39 19.05 -5.99
CA MET A 3 -7.31 19.32 -7.44
C MET A 3 -7.81 18.16 -8.31
N LEU A 4 -7.62 16.91 -7.88
CA LEU A 4 -8.12 15.74 -8.60
C LEU A 4 -9.65 15.66 -8.52
N SER A 5 -10.20 15.96 -7.34
CA SER A 5 -11.65 16.07 -7.12
C SER A 5 -12.27 17.17 -7.98
N HIS A 6 -11.62 18.34 -8.07
CA HIS A 6 -12.07 19.45 -8.90
C HIS A 6 -12.02 19.12 -10.39
N HIS A 7 -10.91 18.53 -10.87
CA HIS A 7 -10.74 18.17 -12.29
C HIS A 7 -11.71 17.07 -12.75
N LEU A 8 -12.00 16.11 -11.87
CA LEU A 8 -13.08 15.14 -12.10
C LEU A 8 -14.44 15.84 -12.19
N LEU A 9 -14.76 16.73 -11.25
CA LEU A 9 -16.08 17.40 -11.20
C LEU A 9 -16.33 18.41 -12.35
N THR A 10 -15.30 19.04 -12.91
CA THR A 10 -15.47 20.06 -13.98
C THR A 10 -15.54 19.53 -15.41
N GLY A 11 -15.54 18.21 -15.62
CA GLY A 11 -15.99 17.62 -16.89
C GLY A 11 -15.22 18.08 -18.13
N GLY A 12 -13.93 17.76 -18.20
CA GLY A 12 -13.20 17.76 -19.47
C GLY A 12 -13.55 16.49 -20.26
N LYS A 13 -13.62 16.59 -21.60
CA LYS A 13 -13.67 15.44 -22.53
C LYS A 13 -12.34 14.67 -22.48
N GLU A 14 -11.99 14.09 -21.34
CA GLU A 14 -10.82 13.21 -21.26
C GLU A 14 -11.24 11.84 -21.78
N ASN A 15 -10.56 11.39 -22.85
CA ASN A 15 -10.67 10.04 -23.39
C ASN A 15 -10.63 9.04 -22.23
N GLY A 16 -11.61 8.14 -22.11
CA GLY A 16 -11.68 7.17 -21.00
C GLY A 16 -10.39 6.38 -20.77
N HIS A 17 -9.58 6.18 -21.82
CA HIS A 17 -8.22 5.65 -21.73
C HIS A 17 -7.28 6.47 -20.85
N ALA A 18 -7.25 7.81 -21.00
CA ALA A 18 -6.38 8.69 -20.20
C ALA A 18 -6.75 8.62 -18.70
N LEU A 19 -8.04 8.45 -18.41
CA LEU A 19 -8.51 8.34 -17.05
C LEU A 19 -8.15 6.99 -16.39
N ILE A 20 -8.29 5.88 -17.13
CA ILE A 20 -7.85 4.55 -16.65
C ILE A 20 -6.35 4.57 -16.36
N VAL A 21 -5.55 5.13 -17.28
CA VAL A 21 -4.09 5.26 -17.09
C VAL A 21 -3.78 6.12 -15.87
N SER A 22 -4.43 7.27 -15.71
CA SER A 22 -4.23 8.14 -14.54
C SER A 22 -4.61 7.44 -13.23
N GLY A 23 -5.71 6.68 -13.24
CA GLY A 23 -6.14 5.84 -12.14
C GLY A 23 -5.13 4.78 -11.74
N PHE A 24 -4.58 4.08 -12.73
CA PHE A 24 -3.53 3.09 -12.54
C PHE A 24 -2.25 3.72 -11.96
N VAL A 25 -1.82 4.87 -12.48
CA VAL A 25 -0.65 5.61 -11.97
C VAL A 25 -0.85 6.04 -10.51
N LEU A 26 -2.05 6.54 -10.16
CA LEU A 26 -2.38 6.88 -8.78
C LEU A 26 -2.35 5.65 -7.86
N TRP A 27 -2.90 4.54 -8.32
CA TRP A 27 -2.87 3.29 -7.57
C TRP A 27 -1.45 2.76 -7.38
N CYS A 28 -0.60 2.78 -8.42
CA CYS A 28 0.82 2.43 -8.30
C CYS A 28 1.56 3.35 -7.32
N THR A 29 1.29 4.66 -7.39
CA THR A 29 1.90 5.64 -6.48
C THR A 29 1.49 5.35 -5.04
N ASN A 30 0.23 4.98 -4.80
CA ASN A 30 -0.25 4.59 -3.47
C ASN A 30 0.49 3.37 -2.93
N VAL A 31 0.71 2.34 -3.76
CA VAL A 31 1.50 1.15 -3.40
C VAL A 31 2.94 1.51 -3.06
N LEU A 32 3.60 2.33 -3.90
CA LEU A 32 4.99 2.73 -3.64
C LEU A 32 5.13 3.56 -2.36
N LEU A 33 4.24 4.54 -2.17
CA LEU A 33 4.23 5.42 -1.01
C LEU A 33 4.04 4.63 0.29
N PHE A 34 3.01 3.78 0.33
CA PHE A 34 2.73 3.01 1.54
C PHE A 34 3.75 1.90 1.80
N GLY A 35 4.30 1.27 0.76
CA GLY A 35 5.41 0.32 0.94
C GLY A 35 6.63 0.97 1.58
N LEU A 36 6.95 2.20 1.18
CA LEU A 36 8.00 2.99 1.83
C LEU A 36 7.60 3.39 3.25
N TRP A 37 6.37 3.83 3.50
CA TRP A 37 5.92 4.14 4.87
C TRP A 37 5.98 2.94 5.81
N TYR A 38 5.57 1.76 5.37
CA TYR A 38 5.70 0.56 6.18
C TYR A 38 7.15 0.23 6.48
N TYR A 39 8.04 0.37 5.48
CA TYR A 39 9.47 0.21 5.67
C TYR A 39 10.02 1.23 6.68
N GLU A 40 9.63 2.49 6.61
CA GLU A 40 10.14 3.53 7.53
C GLU A 40 9.58 3.42 8.94
N VAL A 41 8.35 2.93 9.11
CA VAL A 41 7.70 2.84 10.42
C VAL A 41 8.14 1.59 11.19
N ASP A 42 8.23 0.44 10.51
CA ASP A 42 8.42 -0.84 11.19
C ASP A 42 9.68 -0.88 12.05
N ARG A 43 9.59 -1.32 13.30
CA ARG A 43 10.73 -1.48 14.22
C ARG A 43 11.56 -0.21 14.43
N GLY A 44 10.93 0.96 14.35
CA GLY A 44 11.61 2.25 14.48
C GLY A 44 12.42 2.66 13.24
N GLY A 45 12.23 1.98 12.11
CA GLY A 45 12.77 2.34 10.81
C GLY A 45 14.09 1.67 10.41
N PRO A 46 14.60 1.96 9.20
CA PRO A 46 15.73 1.24 8.61
C PRO A 46 17.04 1.41 9.38
N VAL A 47 17.24 2.57 10.00
CA VAL A 47 18.46 2.84 10.78
C VAL A 47 18.49 2.01 12.06
N ALA A 48 17.36 1.89 12.76
CA ALA A 48 17.25 1.04 13.94
C ALA A 48 17.46 -0.44 13.59
N ARG A 49 16.84 -0.91 12.48
CA ARG A 49 17.03 -2.27 11.98
C ARG A 49 18.46 -2.59 11.52
N ALA A 50 19.23 -1.59 11.07
CA ALA A 50 20.62 -1.78 10.66
C ALA A 50 21.60 -1.85 11.84
N ARG A 51 21.20 -1.34 13.01
CA ARG A 51 22.04 -1.28 14.22
C ARG A 51 21.75 -2.40 15.22
N ASP A 52 20.85 -3.32 14.89
CA ASP A 52 20.27 -4.32 15.82
C ASP A 52 19.59 -3.72 17.07
N ASP A 53 19.33 -2.42 17.07
CA ASP A 53 18.54 -1.70 18.08
C ASP A 53 17.03 -1.70 17.75
N ALA A 54 16.59 -2.68 16.96
CA ALA A 54 15.23 -2.75 16.44
C ALA A 54 14.22 -2.92 17.59
N ASP A 55 13.24 -2.02 17.65
CA ASP A 55 12.11 -2.12 18.56
C ASP A 55 11.22 -3.34 18.20
N PHE A 56 10.20 -3.62 19.03
CA PHE A 56 9.22 -4.66 18.72
C PHE A 56 8.61 -4.47 17.31
N PRO A 57 8.38 -5.56 16.55
CA PRO A 57 7.89 -5.47 15.19
C PRO A 57 6.49 -4.85 15.10
N ASP A 58 6.29 -3.95 14.14
CA ASP A 58 4.99 -3.39 13.77
C ASP A 58 4.23 -4.34 12.84
N PHE A 59 4.97 -5.08 12.01
CA PHE A 59 4.44 -6.12 11.12
C PHE A 59 5.07 -7.49 11.40
N LEU A 60 4.21 -8.50 11.54
CA LEU A 60 4.64 -9.89 11.66
C LEU A 60 4.57 -10.57 10.29
N PHE A 61 5.72 -10.75 9.64
CA PHE A 61 5.84 -11.54 8.42
C PHE A 61 5.89 -13.04 8.76
N VAL A 62 5.32 -13.90 7.91
CA VAL A 62 5.32 -15.37 8.12
C VAL A 62 6.73 -15.94 8.35
N GLN A 63 7.76 -15.40 7.70
CA GLN A 63 9.16 -15.81 7.86
C GLN A 63 9.68 -15.59 9.29
N MET A 64 9.10 -14.65 10.04
CA MET A 64 9.45 -14.38 11.43
C MET A 64 8.89 -15.43 12.39
N ASP A 65 7.69 -15.94 12.08
CA ASP A 65 6.99 -16.96 12.86
C ASP A 65 7.48 -18.37 12.47
N LYS A 66 7.48 -18.67 11.17
CA LYS A 66 7.90 -19.96 10.61
C LYS A 66 9.34 -19.93 10.13
N ARG A 67 10.28 -19.77 11.07
CA ARG A 67 11.73 -19.67 10.78
C ARG A 67 12.29 -20.85 9.96
N GLN A 68 11.67 -22.03 10.00
CA GLN A 68 12.08 -23.18 9.17
C GLN A 68 11.98 -22.92 7.65
N PHE A 69 11.22 -21.92 7.22
CA PHE A 69 11.07 -21.51 5.82
C PHE A 69 11.82 -20.22 5.49
N ALA A 70 12.66 -19.74 6.41
CA ALA A 70 13.43 -18.51 6.26
C ALA A 70 14.93 -18.79 6.41
N PRO A 71 15.80 -18.06 5.69
CA PRO A 71 17.23 -18.02 6.00
C PRO A 71 17.49 -17.66 7.47
N GLU A 72 18.61 -18.13 8.06
CA GLU A 72 18.95 -17.89 9.47
C GLU A 72 18.99 -16.40 9.83
N ASP A 73 19.52 -15.56 8.93
CA ASP A 73 19.63 -14.10 9.11
C ASP A 73 18.52 -13.33 8.37
N TRP A 74 17.36 -13.95 8.14
CA TRP A 74 16.27 -13.29 7.44
C TRP A 74 15.78 -12.06 8.20
N ARG A 75 15.61 -10.98 7.46
CA ARG A 75 15.02 -9.72 7.93
C ARG A 75 14.16 -9.11 6.83
N PRO A 76 13.06 -8.44 7.18
CA PRO A 76 12.21 -7.81 6.19
C PRO A 76 12.98 -6.70 5.46
N GLN A 77 12.98 -6.77 4.14
CA GLN A 77 13.57 -5.81 3.24
C GLN A 77 12.48 -4.97 2.58
N LEU A 78 12.86 -3.86 1.92
CA LEU A 78 11.90 -2.96 1.25
C LEU A 78 10.91 -3.71 0.33
N VAL A 79 11.37 -4.77 -0.35
CA VAL A 79 10.52 -5.60 -1.22
C VAL A 79 9.39 -6.30 -0.48
N ASP A 80 9.61 -6.75 0.76
CA ASP A 80 8.59 -7.39 1.59
C ASP A 80 7.47 -6.38 1.95
N TYR A 81 7.83 -5.13 2.23
CA TYR A 81 6.87 -4.06 2.49
C TYR A 81 6.16 -3.56 1.23
N LEU A 82 6.83 -3.56 0.07
CA LEU A 82 6.18 -3.31 -1.21
C LEU A 82 5.16 -4.39 -1.55
N TYR A 83 5.49 -5.65 -1.29
CA TYR A 83 4.57 -6.78 -1.44
C TYR A 83 3.37 -6.63 -0.49
N LEU A 84 3.60 -6.36 0.80
CA LEU A 84 2.56 -6.04 1.77
C LEU A 84 1.66 -4.88 1.30
N SER A 85 2.27 -3.83 0.77
CA SER A 85 1.55 -2.66 0.28
C SER A 85 0.70 -2.99 -0.94
N PHE A 86 1.23 -3.77 -1.87
CA PHE A 86 0.50 -4.23 -3.05
C PHE A 86 -0.70 -5.10 -2.65
N THR A 87 -0.52 -6.07 -1.77
CA THR A 87 -1.60 -6.97 -1.34
C THR A 87 -2.67 -6.23 -0.53
N ASN A 88 -2.28 -5.29 0.32
CA ASN A 88 -3.21 -4.45 1.07
C ASN A 88 -3.98 -3.47 0.16
N ALA A 89 -3.33 -2.90 -0.87
CA ALA A 89 -3.99 -2.02 -1.85
C ALA A 89 -4.95 -2.75 -2.80
N THR A 90 -4.70 -4.03 -3.08
CA THR A 90 -5.57 -4.85 -3.93
C THR A 90 -6.72 -5.49 -3.18
N ALA A 91 -6.68 -5.49 -1.84
CA ALA A 91 -7.59 -6.24 -0.97
C ALA A 91 -7.63 -7.76 -1.26
N PHE A 92 -6.67 -8.28 -2.02
CA PHE A 92 -6.45 -9.71 -2.29
C PHE A 92 -5.24 -10.19 -1.49
N SER A 93 -5.24 -9.94 -0.18
CA SER A 93 -4.11 -10.36 0.65
C SER A 93 -4.20 -11.83 1.00
N PRO A 94 -3.18 -12.66 0.70
CA PRO A 94 -2.94 -13.83 1.51
C PRO A 94 -2.62 -13.34 2.93
N THR A 95 -3.10 -14.01 3.96
CA THR A 95 -3.05 -13.58 5.38
C THR A 95 -1.64 -13.72 5.97
N ASP A 96 -0.64 -13.21 5.26
CA ASP A 96 0.78 -13.54 5.43
C ASP A 96 1.55 -12.50 6.23
N THR A 97 0.90 -11.36 6.53
CA THR A 97 1.51 -10.31 7.34
C THR A 97 0.48 -9.68 8.26
N MET A 98 0.73 -9.73 9.58
CA MET A 98 -0.19 -9.21 10.58
C MET A 98 0.30 -7.86 11.13
N PRO A 99 -0.55 -6.81 11.16
CA PRO A 99 -0.23 -5.56 11.84
C PRO A 99 -0.35 -5.75 13.36
N LEU A 100 0.76 -5.62 14.07
CA LEU A 100 0.83 -5.82 15.51
C LEU A 100 0.51 -4.53 16.28
N THR A 101 1.03 -3.38 15.83
CA THR A 101 0.88 -2.11 16.53
C THR A 101 -0.34 -1.31 16.07
N PRO A 102 -0.86 -0.38 16.91
CA PRO A 102 -1.95 0.51 16.51
C PRO A 102 -1.61 1.35 15.27
N ILE A 103 -0.37 1.80 15.15
CA ILE A 103 0.09 2.62 14.01
C ILE A 103 0.02 1.78 12.72
N ALA A 104 0.53 0.55 12.74
CA ALA A 104 0.43 -0.37 11.61
C ALA A 104 -1.03 -0.60 11.17
N LYS A 105 -1.93 -0.82 12.13
CA LYS A 105 -3.37 -1.01 11.86
C LYS A 105 -4.00 0.21 11.17
N TRP A 106 -3.69 1.41 11.65
CA TRP A 106 -4.21 2.65 11.05
C TRP A 106 -3.62 2.92 9.68
N LEU A 107 -2.32 2.70 9.47
CA LEU A 107 -1.68 2.86 8.17
C LEU A 107 -2.27 1.89 7.14
N MET A 108 -2.41 0.61 7.48
CA MET A 108 -3.04 -0.39 6.61
C MET A 108 -4.48 -0.01 6.25
N SER A 109 -5.26 0.42 7.25
CA SER A 109 -6.64 0.88 7.03
C SER A 109 -6.71 2.10 6.11
N GLY A 110 -5.82 3.07 6.31
CA GLY A 110 -5.71 4.27 5.48
C GLY A 110 -5.36 3.95 4.03
N GLN A 111 -4.39 3.05 3.82
CA GLN A 111 -4.03 2.61 2.47
C GLN A 111 -5.18 1.89 1.77
N ALA A 112 -5.88 0.98 2.48
CA ALA A 112 -6.99 0.23 1.92
C ALA A 112 -8.12 1.18 1.50
N LEU A 113 -8.45 2.16 2.35
CA LEU A 113 -9.44 3.20 2.03
C LEU A 113 -9.03 4.05 0.81
N ALA A 114 -7.78 4.51 0.77
CA ALA A 114 -7.27 5.28 -0.36
C ALA A 114 -7.31 4.48 -1.68
N SER A 115 -6.99 3.19 -1.61
CA SER A 115 -7.06 2.29 -2.77
C SER A 115 -8.49 2.08 -3.24
N LEU A 116 -9.42 1.84 -2.31
CA LEU A 116 -10.84 1.67 -2.60
C LEU A 116 -11.44 2.91 -3.27
N VAL A 117 -11.13 4.11 -2.74
CA VAL A 117 -11.57 5.37 -3.35
C VAL A 117 -10.98 5.55 -4.74
N THR A 118 -9.69 5.28 -4.91
CA THR A 118 -9.02 5.43 -6.21
C THR A 118 -9.65 4.51 -7.26
N VAL A 119 -9.77 3.22 -6.96
CA VAL A 119 -10.36 2.24 -7.89
C VAL A 119 -11.84 2.55 -8.15
N GLY A 120 -12.61 2.87 -7.10
CA GLY A 120 -14.03 3.20 -7.22
C GLY A 120 -14.29 4.42 -8.11
N LEU A 121 -13.50 5.48 -7.98
CA LEU A 121 -13.61 6.67 -8.83
C LEU A 121 -13.26 6.38 -10.29
N VAL A 122 -12.22 5.59 -10.53
CA VAL A 122 -11.79 5.20 -11.88
C VAL A 122 -12.87 4.36 -12.56
N VAL A 123 -13.43 3.37 -11.87
CA VAL A 123 -14.52 2.53 -12.39
C VAL A 123 -15.78 3.34 -12.65
N ALA A 124 -16.23 4.15 -11.69
CA ALA A 124 -17.43 4.98 -11.83
C ALA A 124 -17.36 5.89 -13.05
N ARG A 125 -16.18 6.47 -13.31
CA ARG A 125 -15.96 7.32 -14.47
C ARG A 125 -15.83 6.55 -15.77
N ALA A 126 -15.17 5.40 -15.77
CA ALA A 126 -15.10 4.55 -16.96
C ALA A 126 -16.51 4.15 -17.44
N VAL A 127 -17.40 3.80 -16.51
CA VAL A 127 -18.81 3.50 -16.80
C VAL A 127 -19.53 4.74 -17.37
N ASN A 128 -19.33 5.92 -16.78
CA ASN A 128 -19.95 7.17 -17.25
C ASN A 128 -19.47 7.63 -18.64
N ILE A 129 -18.31 7.16 -19.12
CA ILE A 129 -17.80 7.48 -20.46
C ILE A 129 -18.34 6.49 -21.51
N LEU A 130 -18.70 5.27 -21.09
CA LEU A 130 -19.23 4.21 -21.94
C LEU A 130 -20.77 4.23 -22.05
N SER A 131 -21.46 4.91 -21.14
CA SER A 131 -22.92 5.12 -21.16
C SER A 131 -23.29 6.43 -21.85
#